data_AF-A0A1R1B1Z2-F1
#
_entry.id   AF-A0A1R1B1Z2-F1
#
_cell.length_a   1.000
_cell.length_b   1.000
_cell.length_c   1.000
_cell.angle_alpha   90.00
_cell.angle_beta   90.00
_cell.angle_gamma   90.00
#
_symmetry.space_group_name_H-M   'P 1'
#
loop_
_entity.id
_entity.type
_entity.pdbx_description
1 polymer ?
#
loop_
_entity_poly.entity_id
_entity_poly.type
_entity_poly.pdbx_seq_one_letter_code
_entity_poly.pdbx_strand_id
1 'polypeptide(L)' 'MLNMFLTSSFKDVADLFREFVADDLKGRSLTFIPTASIPEEITHYIYTAKEAFEKLGVVVEELDISAAPLQEIKEKLPS' A
#
# COMPACT_ATOMS: atom_id res chain seq x y z
N MET A 1 -15.29 -10.78 6.10
CA MET A 1 -14.23 -11.81 5.96
C MET A 1 -12.90 -11.07 6.03
N LEU A 2 -11.91 -11.57 6.77
CA LEU A 2 -10.63 -10.88 6.95
C LEU A 2 -9.63 -11.41 5.93
N ASN A 3 -9.19 -10.55 5.00
CA ASN A 3 -8.16 -10.88 4.01
C ASN A 3 -6.87 -10.13 4.40
N MET A 4 -5.80 -10.87 4.68
CA MET A 4 -4.52 -10.29 5.10
C MET A 4 -3.37 -10.93 4.33
N PHE A 5 -2.46 -10.09 3.85
CA PHE A 5 -1.19 -10.48 3.25
C PHE A 5 -0.06 -9.83 4.05
N LEU A 6 0.79 -10.65 4.67
CA LEU A 6 1.89 -10.19 5.53
C LEU A 6 3.21 -10.49 4.84
N THR A 7 4.11 -9.50 4.82
CA THR A 7 5.44 -9.62 4.20
C THR A 7 6.45 -8.77 4.95
N SER A 8 7.71 -9.22 4.96
CA SER A 8 8.85 -8.45 5.45
C SER A 8 9.41 -7.48 4.40
N SER A 9 9.20 -7.77 3.12
CA SER A 9 9.65 -6.93 1.99
C SER A 9 8.70 -7.15 0.82
N PHE A 10 7.85 -6.16 0.54
CA PHE A 10 6.82 -6.29 -0.49
C PHE A 10 7.40 -6.49 -1.89
N LYS A 11 8.50 -5.81 -2.20
CA LYS A 11 9.19 -5.88 -3.49
C LYS A 11 9.50 -7.33 -3.89
N ASP A 12 9.93 -8.15 -2.94
CA ASP A 12 10.41 -9.51 -3.20
C ASP A 12 9.26 -10.52 -3.37
N VAL A 13 8.03 -10.14 -3.02
CA VAL A 13 6.85 -11.02 -3.02
C VAL A 13 5.65 -10.44 -3.78
N ALA A 14 5.87 -9.43 -4.63
CA ALA A 14 4.81 -8.78 -5.39
C ALA A 14 4.02 -9.78 -6.28
N ASP A 15 4.69 -10.79 -6.82
CA ASP A 15 4.04 -11.85 -7.60
C ASP A 15 3.12 -12.73 -6.72
N LEU A 16 3.54 -13.06 -5.49
CA LEU A 16 2.70 -13.79 -4.53
C LEU A 16 1.49 -12.97 -4.10
N PHE A 17 1.64 -11.65 -3.99
CA PHE A 17 0.52 -10.76 -3.72
C PHE A 17 -0.50 -10.78 -4.87
N ARG A 18 -0.03 -10.75 -6.13
CA ARG A 18 -0.90 -10.87 -7.30
C ARG A 18 -1.67 -12.18 -7.29
N GLU A 19 -1.01 -13.29 -6.96
CA GLU A 19 -1.67 -14.60 -6.83
C GLU A 19 -2.68 -14.63 -5.68
N PHE A 20 -2.36 -14.02 -4.53
CA PHE A 20 -3.24 -13.96 -3.37
C PHE A 20 -4.53 -13.18 -3.65
N VAL A 21 -4.44 -12.06 -4.36
CA VAL A 21 -5.63 -11.25 -4.69
C VAL A 21 -6.50 -11.97 -5.74
N ALA A 22 -5.92 -12.83 -6.58
CA ALA A 22 -6.62 -13.66 -7.57
C ALA A 22 -7.58 -12.89 -8.51
N ASP A 23 -7.33 -11.59 -8.67
CA ASP A 23 -8.21 -10.62 -9.32
C ASP A 23 -7.39 -9.67 -10.22
N ASP A 24 -8.05 -9.03 -11.20
CA ASP A 24 -7.42 -7.95 -11.95
C ASP A 24 -7.25 -6.71 -11.06
N LEU A 25 -5.98 -6.38 -10.79
CA LEU A 25 -5.55 -5.25 -9.97
C LEU A 25 -5.55 -3.93 -10.76
N LYS A 26 -5.68 -3.98 -12.08
CA LYS A 26 -5.58 -2.80 -12.93
C LYS A 26 -6.68 -1.78 -12.64
N GLY A 27 -6.28 -0.56 -12.31
CA GLY A 27 -7.18 0.56 -12.00
C GLY A 27 -7.80 0.49 -10.61
N ARG A 28 -7.47 -0.51 -9.79
CA ARG A 28 -7.89 -0.53 -8.37
C ARG A 28 -7.10 0.51 -7.60
N SER A 29 -7.75 1.18 -6.64
CA SER A 29 -7.08 2.08 -5.71
C SER A 29 -6.50 1.29 -4.53
N LEU A 30 -5.34 1.73 -4.06
CA LEU A 30 -4.68 1.23 -2.85
C LEU A 30 -4.23 2.39 -1.99
N THR A 31 -4.76 2.46 -0.76
CA THR A 31 -4.31 3.42 0.24
C THR A 31 -3.00 2.96 0.84
N PHE A 32 -1.93 3.72 0.60
CA PHE A 32 -0.58 3.47 1.07
C PHE A 32 -0.29 4.34 2.30
N ILE A 33 0.03 3.70 3.44
CA ILE A 33 0.23 4.40 4.72
C ILE A 33 1.72 4.34 5.11
N PRO A 34 2.54 5.33 4.71
CA PRO A 34 3.97 5.36 4.99
C PRO A 34 4.32 5.90 6.39
N THR A 35 3.34 6.18 7.25
CA THR A 35 3.54 6.90 8.52
C THR A 35 4.63 6.28 9.41
N ALA A 36 4.75 4.95 9.44
CA ALA A 36 5.78 4.26 10.21
C ALA A 36 7.21 4.59 9.75
N SER A 37 7.41 4.93 8.47
CA SER A 37 8.72 5.21 7.86
C SER A 37 9.18 6.67 8.01
N ILE A 38 8.32 7.58 8.47
CA ILE A 38 8.65 9.01 8.64
C ILE A 38 9.88 9.26 9.55
N PRO A 39 10.02 8.59 10.72
CA PRO A 39 11.20 8.78 11.57
C PRO A 39 12.44 8.01 11.08
N GLU A 40 12.33 7.21 10.02
CA GLU A 40 13.42 6.36 9.53
C GLU A 40 14.30 7.09 8.51
N GLU A 41 15.62 6.91 8.61
CA GLU A 41 16.58 7.49 7.64
C GLU A 41 16.66 6.69 6.33
N ILE A 42 16.31 5.40 6.36
CA ILE A 42 16.42 4.48 5.22
C ILE A 42 15.02 4.14 4.70
N THR A 43 14.52 4.88 3.72
CA THR A 43 13.15 4.72 3.20
C THR A 43 13.08 4.14 1.78
N HIS A 44 14.19 3.59 1.26
CA HIS A 44 14.25 3.07 -0.11
C HIS A 44 13.19 1.99 -0.40
N TYR A 45 12.85 1.17 0.60
CA TYR A 45 11.85 0.13 0.47
C TYR A 45 10.45 0.68 0.14
N ILE A 46 10.11 1.88 0.62
CA ILE A 46 8.84 2.56 0.33
C ILE A 46 8.71 2.82 -1.17
N TYR A 47 9.72 3.41 -1.78
CA TYR A 47 9.74 3.69 -3.21
C TYR A 47 9.63 2.42 -4.04
N THR A 48 10.40 1.38 -3.68
CA THR A 48 10.34 0.10 -4.42
C THR A 48 9.01 -0.62 -4.26
N ALA A 49 8.35 -0.48 -3.11
CA ALA A 49 7.02 -1.06 -2.88
C ALA A 49 5.97 -0.34 -3.73
N LYS A 50 6.00 0.99 -3.78
CA LYS A 50 5.10 1.79 -4.63
C LYS A 50 5.24 1.43 -6.10
N GLU A 51 6.48 1.39 -6.62
CA GLU A 51 6.72 0.97 -8.00
C GLU A 51 6.19 -0.43 -8.30
N ALA A 52 6.28 -1.36 -7.33
CA ALA A 52 5.75 -2.70 -7.50
C ALA A 52 4.22 -2.69 -7.65
N PHE A 53 3.50 -1.90 -6.84
CA PHE A 53 2.05 -1.72 -6.99
C PHE A 53 1.68 -1.07 -8.33
N GLU A 54 2.39 -0.03 -8.75
CA GLU A 54 2.15 0.64 -10.03
C GLU A 54 2.38 -0.31 -11.22
N LYS A 55 3.41 -1.16 -11.17
CA LYS A 55 3.67 -2.21 -12.18
C LYS A 55 2.55 -3.27 -12.23
N LEU A 56 1.87 -3.50 -11.11
CA LEU A 56 0.67 -4.34 -11.04
C LEU A 56 -0.59 -3.62 -11.55
N GLY A 57 -0.48 -2.35 -11.98
CA GLY A 57 -1.58 -1.54 -12.50
C GLY A 57 -2.46 -0.90 -11.42
N VAL A 58 -2.02 -0.93 -10.17
CA VAL A 58 -2.73 -0.34 -9.02
C VAL A 58 -2.48 1.17 -9.00
N VAL A 59 -3.51 1.94 -8.66
CA VAL A 59 -3.42 3.37 -8.39
C VAL A 59 -3.09 3.56 -6.91
N VAL A 60 -1.86 3.99 -6.62
CA VAL A 60 -1.38 4.17 -5.26
C VAL A 60 -1.77 5.56 -4.75
N GLU A 61 -2.53 5.61 -3.66
CA GLU A 61 -2.91 6.84 -2.97
C GLU A 61 -2.24 6.91 -1.60
N GLU A 62 -1.38 7.90 -1.37
CA GLU A 62 -0.73 8.04 -0.07
C GLU A 62 -1.66 8.65 0.99
N LEU A 63 -1.53 8.17 2.22
CA LEU A 63 -2.18 8.69 3.40
C LEU A 63 -1.21 8.64 4.59
N ASP A 64 -0.75 9.80 5.04
CA ASP A 64 -0.06 9.90 6.32
C ASP A 64 -1.07 10.14 7.45
N ILE A 65 -1.34 9.09 8.23
CA ILE A 65 -2.30 9.15 9.33
C ILE A 65 -1.84 9.99 10.52
N SER A 66 -0.54 10.37 10.59
CA SER A 66 -0.04 11.24 11.65
C SER A 66 -0.38 12.72 11.43
N ALA A 67 -0.58 13.12 10.17
CA ALA A 67 -0.85 14.50 9.78
C ALA A 67 -2.26 14.71 9.19
N ALA A 68 -2.87 13.67 8.60
CA ALA A 68 -4.17 13.78 7.95
C ALA A 68 -5.31 14.02 8.95
N PRO A 69 -6.32 14.84 8.61
CA PRO A 69 -7.51 15.00 9.42
C PRO A 69 -8.34 13.72 9.45
N LEU A 70 -9.07 13.48 10.54
CA LEU A 70 -9.89 12.28 10.73
C LEU A 70 -10.92 12.08 9.60
N GLN A 71 -11.40 13.16 9.00
CA GLN A 71 -12.33 13.10 7.87
C GLN A 71 -11.68 12.46 6.63
N GLU A 72 -10.46 12.87 6.27
CA GLU A 72 -9.72 12.29 5.13
C GLU A 72 -9.42 10.80 5.38
N ILE A 73 -9.04 10.44 6.62
CA ILE A 73 -8.77 9.04 6.98
C ILE A 73 -10.01 8.18 6.76
N LYS A 74 -11.19 8.67 7.15
CA LYS A 74 -12.47 7.95 6.95
C LYS A 74 -12.88 7.84 5.49
N GLU A 75 -12.57 8.85 4.68
CA GLU A 75 -12.87 8.85 3.24
C GLU A 75 -11.98 7.83 2.50
N LYS A 76 -10.70 7.72 2.87
CA LYS A 76 -9.74 6.78 2.24
C LYS A 76 -9.74 5.36 2.82
N LEU A 77 -10.33 5.16 4.00
CA LEU A 77 -10.45 3.85 4.67
C LEU A 77 -11.92 3.56 5.00
N PRO A 78 -12.75 3.21 4.00
CA PRO A 78 -14.14 2.87 4.24
C PRO A 78 -14.26 1.57 5.05
N SER A 79 -15.15 1.60 6.04
CA SER A 79 -15.46 0.48 6.95
C SER A 79 -16.60 -0.40 6.45
#